data_AF-A0A814RHS1-F1
#
_entry.id   AF-A0A814RHS1-F1
#
_cell.length_a   1.000
_cell.length_b   1.000
_cell.length_c   1.000
_cell.angle_alpha   90.00
_cell.angle_beta   90.00
_cell.angle_gamma   90.00
#
_symmetry.space_group_name_H-M   'P 1'
#
loop_
_entity.id
_entity.type
_entity.pdbx_description
1 polymer ?
#
loop_
_entity_poly.entity_id
_entity_poly.type
_entity_poly.pdbx_seq_one_letter_code
_entity_poly.pdbx_strand_id
1 'polypeptide(L)' 'TTLHYASLISQLIVQAKRLVRELDPNQELEQLRLRSLKHEIIVAPESKYIMIVIQTPEAL' A
#
# COMPACT_ATOMS: atom_id res chain seq x y z
N THR A 1 -14.56 -10.90 2.67
CA THR A 1 -13.27 -10.79 3.38
C THR A 1 -12.20 -10.16 2.50
N THR A 2 -11.85 -10.68 1.31
CA THR A 2 -10.85 -10.04 0.41
C THR A 2 -11.34 -8.75 -0.27
N LEU A 3 -12.62 -8.67 -0.64
CA LEU A 3 -13.20 -7.47 -1.29
C LEU A 3 -13.04 -6.20 -0.44
N HIS A 4 -13.13 -6.34 0.88
CA HIS A 4 -12.99 -5.21 1.80
C HIS A 4 -11.56 -4.68 1.83
N TYR A 5 -10.56 -5.58 1.89
CA TYR A 5 -9.15 -5.21 1.76
C TYR A 5 -8.87 -4.54 0.42
N ALA A 6 -9.34 -5.12 -0.68
CA ALA A 6 -9.13 -4.55 -2.01
C ALA A 6 -9.70 -3.13 -2.11
N SER A 7 -10.93 -2.89 -1.61
CA SER A 7 -11.56 -1.57 -1.65
C SER A 7 -10.82 -0.54 -0.80
N LEU A 8 -10.51 -0.88 0.47
CA LEU A 8 -9.83 0.05 1.38
C LEU A 8 -8.39 0.35 0.93
N ILE A 9 -7.62 -0.68 0.54
CA ILE A 9 -6.23 -0.52 0.09
C ILE A 9 -6.18 0.31 -1.20
N SER A 10 -7.10 0.07 -2.14
CA SER A 10 -7.15 0.83 -3.40
C SER A 10 -7.36 2.32 -3.14
N GLN A 11 -8.31 2.66 -2.25
CA GLN A 11 -8.56 4.06 -1.86
C GLN A 11 -7.35 4.68 -1.16
N LEU A 12 -6.73 3.93 -0.25
CA LEU A 12 -5.54 4.38 0.48
C LEU A 12 -4.36 4.68 -0.46
N ILE A 13 -4.10 3.81 -1.44
CA ILE A 13 -3.01 4.00 -2.42
C ILE A 13 -3.22 5.24 -3.27
N VAL A 14 -4.46 5.53 -3.69
CA VAL A 14 -4.77 6.74 -4.44
C VAL A 14 -4.42 7.98 -3.63
N GLN A 15 -4.78 8.00 -2.34
CA GLN A 15 -4.45 9.11 -1.44
C GLN A 15 -2.94 9.20 -1.17
N ALA A 16 -2.26 8.09 -0.93
CA ALA A 16 -0.83 8.05 -0.69
C ALA A 16 -0.03 8.55 -1.91
N LYS A 17 -0.37 8.11 -3.12
CA LYS A 17 0.24 8.60 -4.37
C LYS A 17 0.10 10.11 -4.52
N ARG A 18 -1.08 10.64 -4.22
CA ARG A 18 -1.35 12.08 -4.26
C ARG A 18 -0.47 12.83 -3.26
N LEU A 19 -0.42 12.37 -2.02
CA LEU A 19 0.36 13.01 -0.96
C LEU A 19 1.86 12.99 -1.24
N VAL A 20 2.40 11.87 -1.75
CA VAL A 20 3.82 11.78 -2.15
C VAL A 20 4.14 12.82 -3.23
N ARG A 21 3.29 12.96 -4.26
CA ARG A 21 3.47 13.96 -5.32
C ARG A 21 3.27 15.40 -4.85
N GLU A 22 2.42 15.63 -3.85
CA GLU A 22 2.23 16.94 -3.23
C GLU A 22 3.47 17.35 -2.40
N LEU A 23 4.21 16.39 -1.83
CA LEU A 23 5.45 16.63 -1.09
C LEU A 23 6.66 16.80 -2.00
N ASP A 24 6.83 15.92 -3.00
CA ASP A 24 7.85 16.02 -4.03
C ASP A 24 7.28 15.56 -5.38
N PRO A 25 7.09 16.47 -6.35
CA PRO A 25 6.53 16.12 -7.65
C PRO A 25 7.42 15.20 -8.50
N ASN A 26 8.70 15.01 -8.13
CA ASN A 26 9.62 14.13 -8.84
C ASN A 26 9.64 12.71 -8.27
N GLN A 27 8.97 12.46 -7.14
CA GLN A 27 8.90 11.14 -6.52
C GLN A 27 7.58 10.43 -6.84
N GLU A 28 7.69 9.11 -7.04
CA GLU A 28 6.55 8.23 -7.19
C GLU A 28 6.49 7.20 -6.07
N LEU A 29 5.28 6.82 -5.66
CA LEU A 29 5.08 5.76 -4.68
C LEU A 29 5.29 4.39 -5.33
N GLU A 30 6.46 3.80 -5.10
CA GLU A 30 6.80 2.44 -5.56
C GLU A 30 6.15 1.34 -4.72
N GLN A 31 6.16 1.50 -3.39
CA GLN A 31 5.53 0.55 -2.46
C GLN A 31 5.07 1.24 -1.18
N LEU A 32 4.03 0.67 -0.55
CA LEU A 32 3.55 1.04 0.78
C LEU A 32 3.61 -0.19 1.69
N ARG A 33 4.37 -0.10 2.79
CA ARG A 33 4.38 -1.12 3.86
C ARG A 33 3.63 -0.61 5.09
N LEU A 34 2.63 -1.36 5.51
CA LEU A 34 1.84 -1.11 6.72
C LEU A 34 2.04 -2.28 7.68
N ARG A 35 2.69 -2.02 8.81
CA ARG A 35 2.98 -3.03 9.82
C ARG A 35 2.06 -2.84 11.03
N SER A 36 1.37 -3.91 11.40
CA SER A 36 0.65 -4.07 12.66
C SER A 36 1.31 -5.16 13.51
N LEU A 37 0.82 -5.37 14.73
CA LEU A 37 1.33 -6.45 15.60
C LEU A 37 1.12 -7.85 15.02
N LYS A 38 0.05 -8.06 14.24
CA LYS A 38 -0.33 -9.39 13.73
C LYS A 38 -0.04 -9.57 12.25
N HIS A 39 -0.07 -8.49 11.48
CA HIS A 39 0.05 -8.53 10.03
C HIS A 39 0.94 -7.41 9.52
N GLU A 40 1.70 -7.71 8.49
CA GLU A 40 2.32 -6.74 7.61
C GLU A 40 1.63 -6.79 6.25
N ILE A 41 1.21 -5.62 5.77
CA ILE A 41 0.59 -5.47 4.47
C ILE A 41 1.55 -4.69 3.58
N ILE A 42 1.97 -5.29 2.49
CA ILE A 42 2.83 -4.67 1.49
C ILE A 42 2.00 -4.45 0.24
N VAL A 43 1.99 -3.22 -0.26
CA VAL A 43 1.19 -2.83 -1.42
C VAL A 43 2.10 -2.22 -2.47
N ALA A 44 2.17 -2.85 -3.64
CA ALA A 44 2.93 -2.37 -4.78
C ALA A 44 1.96 -2.07 -5.93
N PRO A 45 1.74 -0.79 -6.27
CA PRO A 45 0.86 -0.42 -7.37
C PRO A 45 1.60 -0.40 -8.72
N GLU A 46 1.17 -1.22 -9.66
CA GLU A 46 1.61 -1.17 -11.06
C GLU A 46 0.59 -0.44 -11.95
N SER A 47 0.91 -0.24 -13.23
CA SER A 47 0.09 0.56 -14.17
C SER A 47 -1.34 0.04 -14.34
N LYS A 48 -1.58 -1.27 -14.19
CA LYS A 48 -2.91 -1.89 -14.41
C LYS A 48 -3.45 -2.65 -13.20
N TYR A 49 -2.60 -2.98 -12.24
CA TYR A 49 -2.93 -3.84 -11.12
C TYR A 49 -2.27 -3.34 -9.84
N ILE A 50 -2.85 -3.70 -8.70
CA ILE A 50 -2.24 -3.45 -7.39
C ILE A 50 -1.93 -4.81 -6.79
N MET A 51 -0.66 -5.05 -6.47
CA MET A 51 -0.27 -6.23 -5.72
C MET A 51 -0.42 -5.94 -4.23
N ILE A 52 -1.20 -6.77 -3.53
CA ILE A 52 -1.40 -6.70 -2.10
C ILE A 52 -0.89 -8.00 -1.48
N VAL A 53 0.15 -7.91 -0.67
CA VAL A 53 0.71 -9.02 0.10
C VAL A 53 0.32 -8.83 1.56
N ILE A 54 -0.24 -9.88 2.17
CA ILE A 54 -0.53 -9.92 3.62
C ILE A 54 0.34 -11.03 4.19
N GLN A 55 1.24 -10.68 5.09
CA GLN A 55 2.18 -11.61 5.71
C GLN A 55 2.22 -11.42 7.22
N THR A 56 2.82 -12.39 7.92
CA THR A 56 3.17 -12.22 9.33
C THR A 56 4.34 -11.26 9.45
N PRO A 57 4.29 -10.25 10.34
CA PRO A 57 5.41 -9.34 10.54
C PRO A 57 6.61 -10.11 11.12
N GLU A 58 7.80 -9.90 10.58
CA GLU A 58 9.03 -10.49 11.13
C GLU A 58 9.21 -10.09 12.61
N ALA A 59 9.49 -11.04 13.49
CA ALA A 59 9.89 -10.74 14.86
C ALA A 59 11.21 -9.95 14.81
N LEU A 60 11.25 -8.81 15.51
CA LEU A 60 12.48 -8.02 15.70
C LEU A 60 13.47 -8.81 16.57
#